data_AF-A0A3S4FPS3-F1
#
_entry.id   AF-A0A3S4FPS3-F1
#
_cell.length_a   1.000
_cell.length_b   1.000
_cell.length_c   1.000
_cell.angle_alpha   90.00
_cell.angle_beta   90.00
_cell.angle_gamma   90.00
#
_symmetry.space_group_name_H-M   'P 1'
#
loop_
_entity.id
_entity.type
_entity.pdbx_description
1 polymer ?
#
loop_
_entity_poly.entity_id
_entity_poly.type
_entity_poly.pdbx_seq_one_letter_code
_entity_poly.pdbx_strand_id
1 'polypeptide(L)'
;MELTDSTMLTPGLRFDHHSIVGDNWSPSLNLSQGLGDDFTLKMGIARAYKAPSLYQTNPNYILYSKGQGCYATGAGTGIGCYMMGNDDLKAETSINKEIGLEFKRDGWLAGITWFRNDYRNKIEAGTVPLQRINNGKTDVYQWENVPKAVVEGLEGTLNVPVSDTVNWTNNVTYMLQSKNKETGERLSIIPQYTLNSTLSWQVRQDVSLQSTFTWYGKQEPKKYDYQGNPVTGTDKQAVSPYSIVGLSATWDVTKNVSLTGGVDNLFDKRLWREGNAQTVRDTQTGAYMAGAGAYTYNEPGRTWYMSINTHF
;
A
#
# COMPACT_ATOMS: atom_id res chain seq x y z
N MET A 1 -14.83 -24.89 11.12
CA MET A 1 -16.02 -25.74 11.33
C MET A 1 -16.42 -26.28 9.97
N GLU A 2 -16.35 -27.59 9.81
CA GLU A 2 -16.79 -28.29 8.60
C GLU A 2 -18.30 -28.43 8.64
N LEU A 3 -18.98 -27.81 7.68
CA LEU A 3 -20.45 -27.88 7.58
C LEU A 3 -20.86 -29.00 6.63
N THR A 4 -20.08 -29.22 5.58
CA THR A 4 -20.15 -30.33 4.64
C THR A 4 -18.73 -30.64 4.15
N ASP A 5 -18.53 -31.75 3.45
CA ASP A 5 -17.27 -32.12 2.79
C ASP A 5 -16.75 -31.03 1.80
N SER A 6 -17.64 -30.14 1.33
CA SER A 6 -17.32 -29.05 0.39
C SER A 6 -17.40 -27.65 1.01
N THR A 7 -17.80 -27.54 2.28
CA THR A 7 -18.13 -26.26 2.92
C THR A 7 -17.39 -26.10 4.25
N MET A 8 -16.43 -25.18 4.28
CA MET A 8 -15.72 -24.80 5.51
C MET A 8 -16.14 -23.40 5.94
N LEU A 9 -16.62 -23.28 7.18
CA LEU A 9 -16.90 -22.00 7.82
C LEU A 9 -15.94 -21.77 9.00
N THR A 10 -15.31 -20.61 9.06
CA THR A 10 -14.31 -20.24 10.07
C THR A 10 -14.72 -18.96 10.78
N PRO A 11 -15.60 -19.04 11.79
CA PRO A 11 -15.91 -17.90 12.65
C PRO A 11 -14.78 -17.66 13.65
N GLY A 12 -14.58 -16.41 14.05
CA GLY A 12 -13.64 -16.01 15.08
C GLY A 12 -14.07 -14.72 15.75
N LEU A 13 -13.69 -14.56 17.01
CA LEU A 13 -13.90 -13.32 17.76
C LEU A 13 -12.64 -13.07 18.59
N ARG A 14 -12.08 -11.87 18.44
CA ARG A 14 -10.95 -11.39 19.23
C ARG A 14 -11.40 -10.23 20.10
N PHE A 15 -10.92 -10.22 21.35
CA PHE A 15 -11.05 -9.12 22.28
C PHE A 15 -9.66 -8.56 22.58
N ASP A 16 -9.53 -7.23 22.57
CA ASP A 16 -8.31 -6.51 22.92
C ASP A 16 -8.65 -5.42 23.94
N HIS A 17 -7.88 -5.34 25.04
CA HIS A 17 -7.93 -4.22 25.97
C HIS A 17 -6.63 -3.43 25.90
N HIS A 18 -6.71 -2.15 25.52
CA HIS A 18 -5.59 -1.23 25.50
C HIS A 18 -5.67 -0.28 26.70
N SER A 19 -4.58 -0.14 27.46
CA SER A 19 -4.57 0.60 28.73
C SER A 19 -5.03 2.06 28.63
N ILE A 20 -4.82 2.71 27.48
CA ILE A 20 -5.26 4.10 27.23
C ILE A 20 -6.58 4.16 26.45
N VAL A 21 -6.75 3.29 25.46
CA VAL A 21 -7.79 3.45 24.42
C VAL A 21 -9.02 2.60 24.74
N GLY A 22 -8.90 1.72 25.73
CA GLY A 22 -9.95 0.81 26.17
C GLY A 22 -10.11 -0.40 25.26
N ASP A 23 -11.34 -0.88 25.21
CA ASP A 23 -11.69 -2.18 24.67
C ASP A 23 -11.98 -2.16 23.17
N ASN A 24 -11.65 -3.26 22.50
CA ASN A 24 -12.05 -3.52 21.12
C ASN A 24 -12.48 -4.98 20.93
N TRP A 25 -13.52 -5.14 20.10
CA TRP A 25 -13.97 -6.44 19.60
C TRP A 25 -13.77 -6.54 18.09
N SER A 26 -13.11 -7.61 17.67
CA SER A 26 -12.74 -7.91 16.29
C SER A 26 -13.37 -9.25 15.86
N PRO A 27 -14.64 -9.24 15.39
CA PRO A 27 -15.25 -10.40 14.78
C PRO A 27 -14.62 -10.71 13.42
N SER A 28 -14.60 -11.99 13.06
CA SER A 28 -14.17 -12.50 11.75
C SER A 28 -15.03 -13.67 11.31
N LEU A 29 -15.31 -13.75 10.02
CA LEU A 29 -15.98 -14.89 9.40
C LEU A 29 -15.39 -15.12 8.02
N ASN A 30 -14.89 -16.33 7.78
CA ASN A 30 -14.42 -16.76 6.46
C ASN A 30 -15.15 -18.03 6.03
N LEU A 31 -15.48 -18.12 4.75
CA LEU A 31 -16.18 -19.24 4.12
C LEU A 31 -15.35 -19.73 2.92
N SER A 32 -15.24 -21.04 2.77
CA SER A 32 -14.80 -21.70 1.55
C SER A 32 -15.88 -22.71 1.12
N GLN A 33 -16.32 -22.61 -0.13
CA GLN A 33 -17.35 -23.47 -0.73
C GLN A 33 -16.83 -24.06 -2.05
N GLY A 34 -16.72 -25.38 -2.13
CA GLY A 34 -16.48 -26.08 -3.39
C GLY A 34 -17.69 -26.00 -4.31
N LEU A 35 -17.48 -25.76 -5.60
CA LEU A 35 -18.51 -25.64 -6.63
C LEU A 35 -18.23 -26.64 -7.76
N GLY A 36 -18.35 -27.93 -7.43
CA GLY A 36 -17.82 -29.03 -8.24
C GLY A 36 -16.37 -29.34 -7.88
N ASP A 37 -15.67 -30.04 -8.77
CA ASP A 37 -14.34 -30.60 -8.45
C ASP A 37 -13.20 -29.58 -8.56
N ASP A 38 -13.36 -28.58 -9.43
CA ASP A 38 -12.26 -27.68 -9.82
C ASP A 38 -12.45 -26.22 -9.39
N PHE A 39 -13.64 -25.83 -8.93
CA PHE A 39 -13.97 -24.44 -8.56
C PHE A 39 -14.20 -24.29 -7.07
N THR A 40 -13.71 -23.19 -6.50
CA THR A 40 -13.94 -22.80 -5.10
C THR A 40 -14.34 -21.34 -5.00
N LEU A 41 -15.46 -21.07 -4.33
CA LEU A 41 -15.86 -19.74 -3.89
C LEU A 41 -15.32 -19.50 -2.47
N LYS A 42 -14.56 -18.42 -2.29
CA LYS A 42 -14.02 -17.99 -0.99
C LYS A 42 -14.55 -16.61 -0.65
N MET A 43 -15.02 -16.44 0.57
CA MET A 43 -15.51 -15.14 1.05
C MET A 43 -14.99 -14.89 2.45
N GLY A 44 -14.60 -13.65 2.73
CA GLY A 44 -14.10 -13.24 4.04
C GLY A 44 -14.69 -11.90 4.46
N ILE A 45 -15.01 -11.76 5.75
CA ILE A 45 -15.30 -10.48 6.38
C ILE A 45 -14.73 -10.46 7.79
N ALA A 46 -13.94 -9.44 8.10
CA ALA A 46 -13.36 -9.27 9.43
C ALA A 46 -13.22 -7.80 9.80
N ARG A 47 -13.25 -7.52 11.10
CA ARG A 47 -12.95 -6.19 11.64
C ARG A 47 -11.51 -6.16 12.18
N ALA A 48 -10.60 -5.57 11.40
CA ALA A 48 -9.23 -5.32 11.82
C ALA A 48 -9.19 -4.18 12.88
N TYR A 49 -8.16 -4.23 13.73
CA TYR A 49 -7.90 -3.28 14.81
C TYR A 49 -6.46 -2.82 14.77
N LYS A 50 -6.25 -1.52 14.97
CA LYS A 50 -4.94 -0.93 15.18
C LYS A 50 -5.00 0.16 16.24
N ALA A 51 -4.21 0.00 17.29
CA ALA A 51 -4.05 1.02 18.32
C ALA A 51 -3.29 2.26 17.76
N PRO A 52 -3.51 3.45 18.34
CA PRO A 52 -2.64 4.60 18.15
C PRO A 52 -1.19 4.27 18.52
N SER A 53 -0.22 4.95 17.90
CA SER A 53 1.16 4.87 18.36
C SER A 53 1.38 5.70 19.63
N LEU A 54 2.43 5.40 20.40
CA LEU A 54 2.80 6.17 21.60
C LEU A 54 3.01 7.66 21.32
N TYR A 55 3.47 8.03 20.12
CA TYR A 55 3.60 9.44 19.72
C TYR A 55 2.24 10.10 19.57
N GLN A 56 1.27 9.39 19.00
CA GLN A 56 -0.07 9.90 18.74
C GLN A 56 -0.86 10.10 20.03
N THR A 57 -0.65 9.28 21.06
CA THR A 57 -1.34 9.39 22.36
C THR A 57 -0.60 10.14 23.44
N ASN A 58 0.62 10.63 23.19
CA ASN A 58 1.40 11.34 24.21
C ASN A 58 1.21 12.86 24.07
N PRO A 59 0.51 13.55 25.00
CA PRO A 59 0.31 15.00 24.93
C PRO A 59 1.62 15.80 24.97
N ASN A 60 2.73 15.20 25.42
CA ASN A 60 4.06 15.82 25.43
C ASN A 60 4.81 15.68 24.10
N TYR A 61 4.30 14.90 23.15
CA TYR A 61 4.85 14.84 21.81
C TYR A 61 4.33 16.03 21.00
N ILE A 62 5.19 17.04 20.85
CA ILE A 62 4.86 18.30 20.18
C ILE A 62 5.73 18.49 18.94
N LEU A 63 5.09 18.78 17.82
CA LEU A 63 5.73 19.28 16.61
C LEU A 63 5.36 20.75 16.38
N TYR A 64 6.24 21.50 15.75
CA TYR A 64 6.02 22.90 15.39
C TYR A 64 6.27 23.13 13.90
N SER A 65 5.40 23.92 13.27
CA SER A 65 5.54 24.39 11.89
C SER A 65 5.51 25.92 11.88
N LYS A 66 6.36 26.56 11.06
CA LYS A 66 6.36 28.02 10.88
C LYS A 66 5.21 28.55 9.99
N GLY A 67 4.29 27.70 9.55
CA GLY A 67 3.11 28.09 8.79
C GLY A 67 2.80 27.17 7.60
N GLN A 68 3.81 26.72 6.85
CA GLN A 68 3.61 25.89 5.66
C GLN A 68 2.85 24.58 5.94
N GLY A 69 3.15 23.91 7.04
CA GLY A 69 2.47 22.69 7.46
C GLY A 69 1.16 22.91 8.25
N CYS A 70 0.64 24.13 8.35
CA CYS A 70 -0.55 24.45 9.13
C CYS A 70 -1.80 24.38 8.27
N TYR A 71 -2.72 23.46 8.59
CA TYR A 71 -3.95 23.29 7.83
C TYR A 71 -4.88 24.50 7.99
N ALA A 72 -5.46 25.00 6.89
CA ALA A 72 -6.38 26.15 6.83
C ALA A 72 -5.85 27.53 7.28
N THR A 73 -4.94 27.66 8.25
CA THR A 73 -4.42 28.98 8.69
C THR A 73 -3.20 29.48 7.94
N GLY A 74 -2.59 28.61 7.13
CA GLY A 74 -1.73 28.97 6.00
C GLY A 74 -0.42 29.67 6.34
N ALA A 75 0.59 29.43 5.52
CA ALA A 75 1.87 30.14 5.59
C ALA A 75 1.73 31.66 5.37
N GLY A 76 0.64 32.11 4.75
CA GLY A 76 0.38 33.51 4.39
C GLY A 76 0.15 34.47 5.56
N THR A 77 -0.16 33.96 6.76
CA THR A 77 -0.31 34.80 7.97
C THR A 77 1.01 35.05 8.68
N GLY A 78 2.08 34.30 8.34
CA GLY A 78 3.36 34.34 9.04
C GLY A 78 3.31 33.75 10.45
N ILE A 79 2.20 33.09 10.81
CA ILE A 79 2.02 32.51 12.13
C ILE A 79 2.23 31.00 12.07
N GLY A 80 3.05 30.49 12.98
CA GLY A 80 3.26 29.05 13.13
C GLY A 80 2.10 28.35 13.83
N CYS A 81 2.14 27.02 13.82
CA CYS A 81 1.20 26.16 14.53
C CYS A 81 1.93 25.02 15.23
N TYR A 82 1.29 24.50 16.27
CA TYR A 82 1.73 23.30 16.98
C TYR A 82 0.84 22.10 16.64
N MET A 83 1.42 20.91 16.70
CA MET A 83 0.75 19.63 16.51
C MET A 83 1.12 18.74 17.69
N MET A 84 0.12 18.35 18.50
CA MET A 84 0.33 17.56 19.71
C MET A 84 -0.32 16.19 19.67
N GLY A 85 0.16 15.28 20.53
CA GLY A 85 -0.54 14.03 20.86
C GLY A 85 -1.91 14.26 21.48
N ASN A 86 -2.77 13.24 21.36
CA ASN A 86 -4.14 13.21 21.85
C ASN A 86 -4.39 11.83 22.49
N ASP A 87 -4.51 11.81 23.82
CA ASP A 87 -4.77 10.60 24.60
C ASP A 87 -6.24 10.14 24.53
N ASP A 88 -7.15 10.98 24.04
CA ASP A 88 -8.56 10.63 23.78
C ASP A 88 -8.80 9.99 22.38
N LEU A 89 -7.72 9.64 21.67
CA LEU A 89 -7.81 8.97 20.37
C LEU A 89 -8.51 7.61 20.47
N LYS A 90 -9.44 7.38 19.54
CA LYS A 90 -9.97 6.04 19.28
C LYS A 90 -8.96 5.22 18.48
N ALA A 91 -9.02 3.91 18.66
CA ALA A 91 -8.31 2.99 17.77
C ALA A 91 -8.87 3.04 16.34
N GLU A 92 -7.98 2.81 15.38
CA GLU A 92 -8.35 2.64 13.98
C GLU A 92 -8.97 1.24 13.81
N THR A 93 -10.10 1.15 13.09
CA THR A 93 -10.71 -0.14 12.77
C THR A 93 -11.12 -0.20 11.32
N SER A 94 -11.02 -1.38 10.71
CA SER A 94 -11.36 -1.55 9.30
C SER A 94 -12.19 -2.79 9.08
N ILE A 95 -13.37 -2.64 8.46
CA ILE A 95 -14.17 -3.78 8.03
C ILE A 95 -13.68 -4.18 6.64
N ASN A 96 -12.85 -5.21 6.62
CA ASN A 96 -12.22 -5.75 5.44
C ASN A 96 -13.06 -6.92 4.94
N LYS A 97 -13.35 -6.93 3.65
CA LYS A 97 -14.18 -7.95 3.02
C LYS A 97 -13.70 -8.26 1.63
N GLU A 98 -13.79 -9.53 1.28
CA GLU A 98 -13.36 -10.06 -0.01
C GLU A 98 -14.27 -11.19 -0.48
N ILE A 99 -14.41 -11.30 -1.79
CA ILE A 99 -15.15 -12.37 -2.46
C ILE A 99 -14.30 -12.80 -3.65
N GLY A 100 -13.89 -14.06 -3.66
CA GLY A 100 -13.04 -14.63 -4.69
C GLY A 100 -13.62 -15.91 -5.26
N LEU A 101 -13.48 -16.07 -6.57
CA LEU A 101 -13.74 -17.32 -7.28
C LEU A 101 -12.43 -17.83 -7.86
N GLU A 102 -12.10 -19.08 -7.59
CA GLU A 102 -10.85 -19.73 -8.01
C GLU A 102 -11.17 -21.03 -8.73
N PHE A 103 -10.60 -21.21 -9.91
CA PHE A 103 -10.48 -22.47 -10.63
C PHE A 103 -9.09 -23.04 -10.40
N LYS A 104 -8.99 -24.33 -10.15
CA LYS A 104 -7.72 -25.04 -9.99
C LYS A 104 -7.84 -26.48 -10.47
N ARG A 105 -7.01 -26.85 -11.45
CA ARG A 105 -6.94 -28.22 -11.99
C ARG A 105 -5.64 -28.46 -12.72
N ASP A 106 -4.97 -29.60 -12.47
CA ASP A 106 -3.84 -30.07 -13.27
C ASP A 106 -2.76 -29.00 -13.55
N GLY A 107 -2.42 -28.20 -12.53
CA GLY A 107 -1.45 -27.09 -12.63
C GLY A 107 -2.03 -25.75 -13.12
N TRP A 108 -3.19 -25.76 -13.78
CA TRP A 108 -3.93 -24.53 -14.07
C TRP A 108 -4.48 -23.92 -12.78
N LEU A 109 -4.36 -22.61 -12.68
CA LEU A 109 -5.00 -21.82 -11.63
C LEU A 109 -5.49 -20.52 -12.25
N ALA A 110 -6.78 -20.21 -12.10
CA ALA A 110 -7.34 -18.93 -12.51
C ALA A 110 -8.23 -18.41 -11.39
N GLY A 111 -7.98 -17.20 -10.93
CA GLY A 111 -8.72 -16.63 -9.81
C GLY A 111 -9.01 -15.16 -10.02
N ILE A 112 -10.17 -14.73 -9.54
CA ILE A 112 -10.54 -13.33 -9.45
C ILE A 112 -11.13 -13.06 -8.07
N THR A 113 -10.68 -11.99 -7.42
CA THR A 113 -11.12 -11.56 -6.11
C THR A 113 -11.48 -10.09 -6.15
N TRP A 114 -12.65 -9.74 -5.67
CA TRP A 114 -12.97 -8.37 -5.31
C TRP A 114 -12.68 -8.17 -3.83
N PHE A 115 -12.08 -7.04 -3.48
CA PHE A 115 -11.83 -6.68 -2.10
C PHE A 115 -12.26 -5.25 -1.81
N ARG A 116 -12.70 -5.01 -0.56
CA ARG A 116 -13.06 -3.68 -0.07
C ARG A 116 -12.84 -3.55 1.43
N ASN A 117 -12.12 -2.50 1.80
CA ASN A 117 -11.83 -2.13 3.17
C ASN A 117 -12.57 -0.82 3.50
N ASP A 118 -13.57 -0.88 4.36
CA ASP A 118 -14.21 0.31 4.92
C ASP A 118 -13.47 0.70 6.21
N TYR A 119 -12.51 1.62 6.05
CA TYR A 119 -11.63 2.06 7.12
C TYR A 119 -12.29 3.16 7.97
N ARG A 120 -12.13 3.08 9.28
CA ARG A 120 -12.75 3.96 10.27
C ARG A 120 -11.71 4.48 11.25
N ASN A 121 -11.89 5.74 11.64
CA ASN A 121 -11.10 6.42 12.66
C ASN A 121 -9.60 6.46 12.35
N LYS A 122 -9.20 6.51 11.07
CA LYS A 122 -7.79 6.60 10.69
C LYS A 122 -7.15 7.81 11.38
N ILE A 123 -6.03 7.62 12.07
CA ILE A 123 -5.39 8.69 12.83
C ILE A 123 -4.53 9.52 11.88
N GLU A 124 -4.88 10.79 11.72
CA GLU A 124 -4.17 11.77 10.91
C GLU A 124 -3.93 13.06 11.70
N ALA A 125 -3.10 13.96 11.16
CA ALA A 125 -2.96 15.30 11.72
C ALA A 125 -4.31 16.01 11.64
N GLY A 126 -4.75 16.59 12.77
CA GLY A 126 -6.00 17.32 12.84
C GLY A 126 -6.03 18.52 11.90
N THR A 127 -7.23 18.85 11.42
CA THR A 127 -7.45 19.94 10.46
C THR A 127 -8.14 21.14 11.07
N VAL A 128 -8.65 20.99 12.28
CA VAL A 128 -9.30 22.05 13.06
C VAL A 128 -8.45 22.33 14.29
N PRO A 129 -8.13 23.60 14.60
CA PRO A 129 -7.41 23.95 15.83
C PRO A 129 -8.22 23.54 17.06
N LEU A 130 -7.59 22.83 18.00
CA LEU A 130 -8.14 22.55 19.33
C LEU A 130 -8.28 23.86 20.12
N GLN A 131 -7.25 24.71 20.04
CA GLN A 131 -7.21 26.01 20.69
C GLN A 131 -6.25 26.97 19.97
N ARG A 132 -6.33 28.25 20.34
CA ARG A 132 -5.37 29.28 19.93
C ARG A 132 -4.64 29.85 21.12
N ILE A 133 -3.32 29.90 21.06
CA ILE A 133 -2.44 30.48 22.08
C ILE A 133 -1.81 31.79 21.58
N ASN A 134 -1.02 32.46 22.42
CA ASN A 134 -0.33 33.72 22.09
C ASN A 134 -1.30 34.82 21.59
N ASN A 135 -2.35 35.10 22.37
CA ASN A 135 -3.41 36.06 22.03
C ASN A 135 -4.12 35.76 20.70
N GLY A 136 -4.42 34.48 20.46
CA GLY A 136 -5.17 34.04 19.28
C GLY A 136 -4.35 33.95 18.00
N LYS A 137 -3.02 34.06 18.08
CA LYS A 137 -2.14 34.04 16.92
C LYS A 137 -1.78 32.61 16.50
N THR A 138 -1.38 31.77 17.44
CA THR A 138 -0.82 30.44 17.14
C THR A 138 -1.87 29.36 17.36
N ASP A 139 -2.20 28.60 16.32
CA ASP A 139 -3.07 27.45 16.43
C ASP A 139 -2.36 26.24 17.04
N VAL A 140 -3.10 25.47 17.83
CA VAL A 140 -2.66 24.17 18.35
C VAL A 140 -3.61 23.11 17.81
N TYR A 141 -3.08 22.19 17.01
CA TYR A 141 -3.77 21.04 16.47
C TYR A 141 -3.43 19.80 17.29
N GLN A 142 -4.28 18.78 17.20
CA GLN A 142 -4.05 17.47 17.82
C GLN A 142 -4.21 16.33 16.80
N TRP A 143 -3.62 15.17 17.06
CA TRP A 143 -3.91 14.00 16.24
C TRP A 143 -5.40 13.67 16.35
N GLU A 144 -6.03 13.34 15.23
CA GLU A 144 -7.49 13.15 15.14
C GLU A 144 -7.87 11.89 14.36
N ASN A 145 -9.02 11.33 14.71
CA ASN A 145 -9.62 10.21 14.00
C ASN A 145 -10.42 10.70 12.78
N VAL A 146 -9.92 10.42 11.58
CA VAL A 146 -10.64 10.57 10.32
C VAL A 146 -11.79 9.55 10.26
N PRO A 147 -13.06 9.98 10.18
CA PRO A 147 -14.20 9.10 10.34
C PRO A 147 -14.30 7.96 9.33
N LYS A 148 -14.10 8.23 8.03
CA LYS A 148 -14.33 7.23 6.97
C LYS A 148 -13.33 7.32 5.83
N ALA A 149 -12.73 6.19 5.49
CA ALA A 149 -11.94 6.02 4.27
C ALA A 149 -12.28 4.69 3.59
N VAL A 150 -11.91 4.55 2.32
CA VAL A 150 -12.12 3.31 1.56
C VAL A 150 -10.92 2.97 0.70
N VAL A 151 -10.59 1.68 0.70
CA VAL A 151 -9.74 1.05 -0.30
C VAL A 151 -10.55 -0.07 -0.95
N GLU A 152 -10.58 -0.12 -2.27
CA GLU A 152 -11.36 -1.11 -3.03
C GLU A 152 -10.63 -1.46 -4.31
N GLY A 153 -10.68 -2.73 -4.72
CA GLY A 153 -9.99 -3.18 -5.91
C GLY A 153 -10.36 -4.59 -6.32
N LEU A 154 -9.66 -5.04 -7.35
CA LEU A 154 -9.72 -6.38 -7.89
C LEU A 154 -8.33 -6.99 -7.84
N GLU A 155 -8.25 -8.27 -7.53
CA GLU A 155 -7.07 -9.10 -7.66
C GLU A 155 -7.38 -10.23 -8.63
N GLY A 156 -6.40 -10.58 -9.45
CA GLY A 156 -6.48 -11.68 -10.40
C GLY A 156 -5.22 -12.51 -10.34
N THR A 157 -5.36 -13.80 -10.58
CA THR A 157 -4.23 -14.73 -10.66
C THR A 157 -4.46 -15.69 -11.82
N LEU A 158 -3.39 -15.99 -12.57
CA LEU A 158 -3.43 -16.91 -13.70
C LEU A 158 -2.10 -17.68 -13.79
N ASN A 159 -2.15 -18.96 -13.48
CA ASN A 159 -1.05 -19.90 -13.70
C ASN A 159 -1.41 -20.81 -14.88
N VAL A 160 -0.49 -20.89 -15.84
CA VAL A 160 -0.59 -21.68 -17.05
C VAL A 160 0.56 -22.68 -17.08
N PRO A 161 0.30 -23.99 -16.94
CA PRO A 161 1.29 -25.04 -17.18
C PRO A 161 1.48 -25.18 -18.69
N VAL A 162 2.35 -24.34 -19.27
CA VAL A 162 2.60 -24.28 -20.73
C VAL A 162 3.12 -25.62 -21.26
N SER A 163 3.97 -26.30 -20.48
CA SER A 163 4.40 -27.68 -20.71
C SER A 163 4.87 -28.31 -19.39
N ASP A 164 5.29 -29.57 -19.41
CA ASP A 164 5.85 -30.26 -18.24
C ASP A 164 7.11 -29.58 -17.67
N THR A 165 7.75 -28.69 -18.44
CA THR A 165 8.98 -27.98 -18.06
C THR A 165 8.84 -26.46 -18.07
N VAL A 166 7.71 -25.92 -18.50
CA VAL A 166 7.49 -24.48 -18.62
C VAL A 166 6.23 -24.08 -17.86
N ASN A 167 6.39 -23.20 -16.88
CA ASN A 167 5.29 -22.66 -16.09
C ASN A 167 5.22 -21.15 -16.25
N TRP A 168 4.01 -20.62 -16.42
CA TRP A 168 3.78 -19.19 -16.56
C TRP A 168 2.79 -18.70 -15.50
N THR A 169 3.28 -17.94 -14.52
CA THR A 169 2.49 -17.46 -13.40
C THR A 169 2.28 -15.96 -13.50
N ASN A 170 1.04 -15.51 -13.31
CA ASN A 170 0.66 -14.11 -13.43
C ASN A 170 -0.22 -13.72 -12.25
N ASN A 171 -0.05 -12.51 -11.75
CA ASN A 171 -1.01 -11.87 -10.86
C ASN A 171 -1.22 -10.41 -11.26
N VAL A 172 -2.41 -9.90 -11.00
CA VAL A 172 -2.77 -8.52 -11.27
C VAL A 172 -3.56 -7.96 -10.10
N THR A 173 -3.26 -6.73 -9.71
CA THR A 173 -4.09 -5.95 -8.79
C THR A 173 -4.54 -4.69 -9.50
N TYR A 174 -5.81 -4.35 -9.42
CA TYR A 174 -6.39 -3.12 -9.96
C TYR A 174 -7.10 -2.34 -8.86
N MET A 175 -6.69 -1.10 -8.63
CA MET A 175 -7.25 -0.24 -7.58
C MET A 175 -8.45 0.54 -8.13
N LEU A 176 -9.65 0.26 -7.60
CA LEU A 176 -10.88 0.97 -7.93
C LEU A 176 -11.02 2.24 -7.09
N GLN A 177 -10.72 2.17 -5.80
CA GLN A 177 -10.76 3.31 -4.88
C GLN A 177 -9.62 3.25 -3.87
N SER A 178 -9.07 4.42 -3.55
CA SER A 178 -8.18 4.63 -2.41
C SER A 178 -8.36 6.08 -1.98
N LYS A 179 -9.32 6.34 -1.08
CA LYS A 179 -9.66 7.71 -0.69
C LYS A 179 -10.19 7.85 0.73
N ASN A 180 -9.87 8.98 1.36
CA ASN A 180 -10.62 9.55 2.46
C ASN A 180 -12.00 9.96 1.93
N LYS A 181 -13.10 9.52 2.57
CA LYS A 181 -14.46 9.79 2.09
C LYS A 181 -14.94 11.20 2.39
N GLU A 182 -14.28 11.92 3.28
CA GLU A 182 -14.63 13.30 3.65
C GLU A 182 -13.94 14.31 2.73
N THR A 183 -12.63 14.18 2.58
CA THR A 183 -11.83 15.10 1.76
C THR A 183 -11.75 14.69 0.30
N GLY A 184 -12.00 13.41 -0.03
CA GLY A 184 -11.77 12.87 -1.37
C GLY A 184 -10.29 12.71 -1.75
N GLU A 185 -9.39 12.96 -0.81
CA GLU A 185 -7.94 12.79 -0.93
C GLU A 185 -7.54 11.32 -0.96
N ARG A 186 -6.46 11.00 -1.68
CA ARG A 186 -5.88 9.66 -1.74
C ARG A 186 -5.27 9.26 -0.40
N LEU A 187 -5.49 8.02 0.01
CA LEU A 187 -4.91 7.49 1.26
C LEU A 187 -3.44 7.13 1.11
N SER A 188 -3.07 6.64 -0.07
CA SER A 188 -1.71 6.25 -0.43
C SER A 188 -1.49 6.50 -1.90
N ILE A 189 -0.25 6.82 -2.27
CA ILE A 189 0.18 6.95 -3.66
C ILE A 189 0.70 5.59 -4.08
N ILE A 190 -0.08 4.89 -4.89
CA ILE A 190 0.22 3.57 -5.43
C ILE A 190 -0.11 3.53 -6.92
N PRO A 191 0.48 2.61 -7.70
CA PRO A 191 0.06 2.36 -9.08
C PRO A 191 -1.42 2.00 -9.14
N GLN A 192 -2.12 2.53 -10.15
CA GLN A 192 -3.54 2.17 -10.38
C GLN A 192 -3.74 0.68 -10.65
N TYR A 193 -2.75 0.05 -11.28
CA TYR A 193 -2.66 -1.39 -11.38
C TYR A 193 -1.22 -1.84 -11.24
N THR A 194 -1.02 -3.07 -10.80
CA THR A 194 0.26 -3.76 -10.87
C THR A 194 0.02 -5.14 -11.44
N LEU A 195 0.68 -5.46 -12.54
CA LEU A 195 0.67 -6.79 -13.16
C LEU A 195 2.07 -7.39 -12.96
N ASN A 196 2.16 -8.57 -12.37
CA ASN A 196 3.38 -9.34 -12.28
C ASN A 196 3.23 -10.61 -13.13
N SER A 197 4.27 -10.97 -13.86
CA SER A 197 4.32 -12.15 -14.71
C SER A 197 5.70 -12.80 -14.57
N THR A 198 5.72 -14.12 -14.46
CA THR A 198 6.95 -14.90 -14.38
C THR A 198 6.84 -16.12 -15.27
N LEU A 199 7.77 -16.24 -16.22
CA LEU A 199 7.92 -17.40 -17.07
C LEU A 199 9.14 -18.19 -16.60
N SER A 200 8.90 -19.39 -16.09
CA SER A 200 9.94 -20.29 -15.57
C SER A 200 10.09 -21.47 -16.50
N TRP A 201 11.32 -21.79 -16.88
CA TRP A 201 11.65 -22.91 -17.76
C TRP A 201 12.73 -23.80 -17.14
N GLN A 202 12.39 -25.05 -16.88
CA GLN A 202 13.31 -26.10 -16.48
C GLN A 202 13.97 -26.70 -17.74
N VAL A 203 15.10 -26.13 -18.16
CA VAL A 203 15.82 -26.53 -19.40
C VAL A 203 16.37 -27.96 -19.27
N ARG A 204 16.91 -28.27 -18.09
CA ARG A 204 17.46 -29.57 -17.69
C ARG A 204 17.12 -29.82 -16.22
N GLN A 205 17.33 -31.02 -15.70
CA GLN A 205 17.11 -31.30 -14.27
C GLN A 205 17.92 -30.40 -13.32
N ASP A 206 19.08 -29.90 -13.77
CA ASP A 206 20.02 -29.08 -13.00
C ASP A 206 20.10 -27.63 -13.48
N VAL A 207 19.32 -27.22 -14.49
CA VAL A 207 19.36 -25.87 -15.05
C VAL A 207 17.95 -25.32 -15.22
N SER A 208 17.68 -24.19 -14.56
CA SER A 208 16.43 -23.44 -14.69
C SER A 208 16.69 -22.01 -15.14
N LEU A 209 15.78 -21.50 -15.96
CA LEU A 209 15.75 -20.11 -16.43
C LEU A 209 14.46 -19.46 -15.98
N GLN A 210 14.50 -18.18 -15.65
CA GLN A 210 13.32 -17.39 -15.32
C GLN A 210 13.37 -16.02 -16.01
N SER A 211 12.22 -15.58 -16.48
CA SER A 211 11.96 -14.22 -16.95
C SER A 211 10.86 -13.62 -16.12
N THR A 212 11.11 -12.44 -15.54
CA THR A 212 10.12 -11.69 -14.77
C THR A 212 9.71 -10.44 -15.55
N PHE A 213 8.44 -10.08 -15.44
CA PHE A 213 7.88 -8.87 -16.01
C PHE A 213 6.90 -8.27 -15.02
N THR A 214 7.15 -7.02 -14.61
CA THR A 214 6.23 -6.26 -13.79
C THR A 214 5.82 -5.00 -14.54
N TRP A 215 4.52 -4.71 -14.58
CA TRP A 215 3.96 -3.50 -15.19
C TRP A 215 3.17 -2.71 -14.16
N TYR A 216 3.65 -1.52 -13.88
CA TYR A 216 3.00 -0.55 -13.00
C TYR A 216 2.17 0.42 -13.82
N GLY A 217 0.92 0.61 -13.40
CA GLY A 217 0.04 1.65 -13.91
C GLY A 217 0.44 3.05 -13.44
N LYS A 218 -0.38 4.03 -13.83
CA LYS A 218 -0.17 5.43 -13.47
C LYS A 218 -0.18 5.63 -11.96
N GLN A 219 0.72 6.45 -11.43
CA GLN A 219 0.75 6.85 -10.02
C GLN A 219 0.37 8.33 -9.93
N GLU A 220 -0.71 8.64 -9.23
CA GLU A 220 -1.22 9.99 -9.09
C GLU A 220 -0.92 10.54 -7.70
N PRO A 221 -0.44 11.80 -7.59
CA PRO A 221 -0.09 12.39 -6.30
C PRO A 221 -1.33 12.74 -5.46
N LYS A 222 -1.09 13.34 -4.29
CA LYS A 222 -2.13 13.98 -3.48
C LYS A 222 -2.86 15.07 -4.26
N LYS A 223 -4.14 15.28 -3.95
CA LYS A 223 -4.99 16.31 -4.55
C LYS A 223 -4.89 17.66 -3.83
N TYR A 224 -4.62 17.64 -2.54
CA TYR A 224 -4.59 18.81 -1.67
C TYR A 224 -3.21 18.96 -1.02
N ASP A 225 -2.81 20.21 -0.83
CA ASP A 225 -1.60 20.58 -0.09
C ASP A 225 -1.80 20.48 1.44
N TYR A 226 -0.75 20.79 2.21
CA TYR A 226 -0.82 20.83 3.68
C TYR A 226 -1.88 21.79 4.23
N GLN A 227 -2.32 22.77 3.44
CA GLN A 227 -3.29 23.80 3.82
C GLN A 227 -4.71 23.43 3.40
N GLY A 228 -4.89 22.31 2.70
CA GLY A 228 -6.18 21.87 2.16
C GLY A 228 -6.53 22.50 0.81
N ASN A 229 -5.61 23.23 0.18
CA ASN A 229 -5.85 23.82 -1.15
C ASN A 229 -5.54 22.79 -2.25
N PRO A 230 -6.27 22.79 -3.37
CA PRO A 230 -5.92 21.95 -4.51
C PRO A 230 -4.49 22.20 -4.99
N VAL A 231 -3.71 21.14 -5.14
CA VAL A 231 -2.34 21.24 -5.67
C VAL A 231 -2.36 21.83 -7.09
N THR A 232 -1.28 22.50 -7.52
CA THR A 232 -1.16 23.11 -8.85
C THR A 232 0.24 22.90 -9.46
N GLY A 233 0.40 23.19 -10.75
CA GLY A 233 1.71 23.10 -11.41
C GLY A 233 2.34 21.70 -11.33
N THR A 234 3.62 21.65 -10.96
CA THR A 234 4.42 20.42 -10.88
C THR A 234 3.97 19.46 -9.77
N ASP A 235 3.27 19.95 -8.74
CA ASP A 235 2.71 19.13 -7.67
C ASP A 235 1.66 18.12 -8.18
N LYS A 236 1.10 18.33 -9.38
CA LYS A 236 0.17 17.40 -10.06
C LYS A 236 0.86 16.32 -10.89
N GLN A 237 2.20 16.35 -11.02
CA GLN A 237 2.91 15.42 -11.87
C GLN A 237 2.65 13.98 -11.43
N ALA A 238 2.21 13.18 -12.39
CA ALA A 238 1.96 11.77 -12.21
C ALA A 238 3.07 10.96 -12.87
N VAL A 239 3.46 9.84 -12.26
CA VAL A 239 4.37 8.91 -12.91
C VAL A 239 3.56 8.12 -13.94
N SER A 240 3.98 8.18 -15.21
CA SER A 240 3.39 7.39 -16.29
C SER A 240 3.60 5.88 -16.07
N PRO A 241 2.72 5.02 -16.60
CA PRO A 241 2.92 3.57 -16.56
C PRO A 241 4.30 3.18 -17.10
N TYR A 242 4.93 2.21 -16.45
CA TYR A 242 6.24 1.68 -16.85
C TYR A 242 6.36 0.22 -16.45
N SER A 243 7.25 -0.50 -17.12
CA SER A 243 7.53 -1.90 -16.84
C SER A 243 9.00 -2.14 -16.54
N ILE A 244 9.24 -3.21 -15.77
CA ILE A 244 10.56 -3.71 -15.40
C ILE A 244 10.61 -5.18 -15.81
N VAL A 245 11.72 -5.57 -16.44
CA VAL A 245 11.96 -6.95 -16.89
C VAL A 245 13.23 -7.47 -16.26
N GLY A 246 13.19 -8.68 -15.71
CA GLY A 246 14.35 -9.38 -15.16
C GLY A 246 14.58 -10.71 -15.87
N LEU A 247 15.83 -11.15 -15.92
CA LEU A 247 16.23 -12.47 -16.42
C LEU A 247 17.20 -13.12 -15.43
N SER A 248 17.02 -14.41 -15.17
CA SER A 248 17.94 -15.16 -14.32
C SER A 248 18.09 -16.60 -14.76
N ALA A 249 19.24 -17.18 -14.44
CA ALA A 249 19.55 -18.58 -14.62
C ALA A 249 20.09 -19.15 -13.30
N THR A 250 19.63 -20.34 -12.93
CA THR A 250 20.18 -21.11 -11.82
C THR A 250 20.70 -22.44 -12.35
N TRP A 251 21.95 -22.77 -11.99
CA TRP A 251 22.61 -24.03 -12.28
C TRP A 251 23.01 -24.73 -10.99
N ASP A 252 22.41 -25.89 -10.75
CA ASP A 252 22.77 -26.81 -9.67
C ASP A 252 23.99 -27.63 -10.10
N VAL A 253 25.18 -27.03 -9.94
CA VAL A 253 26.47 -27.64 -10.34
C VAL A 253 26.65 -29.01 -9.70
N THR A 254 26.24 -29.14 -8.44
CA THR A 254 26.18 -30.41 -7.70
C THR A 254 24.98 -30.39 -6.76
N LYS A 255 24.69 -31.52 -6.11
CA LYS A 255 23.68 -31.59 -5.03
C LYS A 255 23.98 -30.71 -3.79
N ASN A 256 25.15 -30.05 -3.75
CA ASN A 256 25.62 -29.25 -2.62
C ASN A 256 25.92 -27.80 -3.00
N VAL A 257 25.89 -27.47 -4.29
CA VAL A 257 26.35 -26.17 -4.82
C VAL A 257 25.44 -25.74 -5.96
N SER A 258 24.80 -24.59 -5.78
CA SER A 258 23.98 -23.92 -6.80
C SER A 258 24.53 -22.52 -7.10
N LEU A 259 24.58 -22.18 -8.39
CA LEU A 259 24.98 -20.88 -8.89
C LEU A 259 23.79 -20.19 -9.56
N THR A 260 23.46 -18.98 -9.15
CA THR A 260 22.46 -18.15 -9.80
C THR A 260 23.11 -16.90 -10.36
N GLY A 261 22.83 -16.57 -11.61
CA GLY A 261 23.23 -15.31 -12.23
C GLY A 261 22.02 -14.66 -12.90
N GLY A 262 21.92 -13.34 -12.83
CA GLY A 262 20.80 -12.63 -13.42
C GLY A 262 21.02 -11.14 -13.60
N VAL A 263 20.03 -10.53 -14.22
CA VAL A 263 19.93 -9.09 -14.44
C VAL A 263 18.52 -8.62 -14.12
N ASP A 264 18.42 -7.68 -13.19
CA ASP A 264 17.19 -6.93 -12.93
C ASP A 264 17.15 -5.68 -13.81
N ASN A 265 15.95 -5.28 -14.21
CA ASN A 265 15.71 -4.13 -15.07
C ASN A 265 16.54 -4.17 -16.37
N LEU A 266 16.36 -5.24 -17.14
CA LEU A 266 17.04 -5.53 -18.40
C LEU A 266 17.07 -4.33 -19.36
N PHE A 267 15.98 -3.56 -19.42
CA PHE A 267 15.84 -2.43 -20.33
C PHE A 267 16.28 -1.07 -19.74
N ASP A 268 16.89 -1.06 -18.55
CA ASP A 268 17.41 0.13 -17.87
C ASP A 268 16.37 1.26 -17.76
N LYS A 269 15.11 0.91 -17.44
CA LYS A 269 14.07 1.91 -17.18
C LYS A 269 14.33 2.56 -15.83
N ARG A 270 14.62 3.86 -15.83
CA ARG A 270 14.97 4.61 -14.60
C ARG A 270 13.92 5.64 -14.24
N LEU A 271 13.80 5.88 -12.94
CA LEU A 271 13.08 7.00 -12.34
C LEU A 271 14.01 7.65 -11.31
N TRP A 272 13.96 8.97 -11.23
CA TRP A 272 14.71 9.73 -10.24
C TRP A 272 13.74 10.45 -9.31
N ARG A 273 14.09 10.47 -8.03
CA ARG A 273 13.41 11.31 -7.08
C ARG A 273 13.69 12.77 -7.42
N GLU A 274 12.64 13.53 -7.70
CA GLU A 274 12.74 14.95 -8.04
C GLU A 274 12.42 15.85 -6.83
N GLY A 275 11.81 15.31 -5.78
CA GLY A 275 11.55 16.05 -4.54
C GLY A 275 10.45 15.43 -3.68
N ASN A 276 9.90 16.25 -2.79
CA ASN A 276 8.64 15.94 -2.12
C ASN A 276 7.46 16.22 -3.04
N ALA A 277 6.29 15.67 -2.71
CA ALA A 277 5.12 15.78 -3.58
C ALA A 277 4.63 17.22 -3.79
N GLN A 278 4.78 18.08 -2.78
CA GLN A 278 4.19 19.43 -2.74
C GLN A 278 5.27 20.50 -2.72
N THR A 279 4.96 21.64 -3.35
CA THR A 279 5.78 22.83 -3.34
C THR A 279 5.88 23.38 -1.93
N VAL A 280 7.10 23.72 -1.51
CA VAL A 280 7.35 24.44 -0.25
C VAL A 280 7.91 25.82 -0.56
N ARG A 281 7.42 26.82 0.14
CA ARG A 281 7.82 28.22 -0.05
C ARG A 281 8.21 28.86 1.28
N ASP A 282 9.29 29.61 1.27
CA ASP A 282 9.63 30.53 2.34
C ASP A 282 8.84 31.84 2.13
N THR A 283 8.04 32.20 3.13
CA THR A 283 7.12 33.35 3.03
C THR A 283 7.80 34.69 3.28
N GLN A 284 9.02 34.71 3.83
CA GLN A 284 9.77 35.93 4.10
C GLN A 284 10.66 36.34 2.93
N THR A 285 11.35 35.35 2.33
CA THR A 285 12.30 35.54 1.24
C THR A 285 11.66 35.33 -0.13
N GLY A 286 10.52 34.63 -0.19
CA GLY A 286 9.87 34.23 -1.43
C GLY A 286 10.54 33.05 -2.15
N ALA A 287 11.66 32.55 -1.63
CA ALA A 287 12.33 31.36 -2.16
C ALA A 287 11.41 30.15 -2.09
N TYR A 288 11.46 29.28 -3.10
CA TYR A 288 10.62 28.09 -3.14
C TYR A 288 11.36 26.89 -3.73
N MET A 289 10.91 25.70 -3.34
CA MET A 289 11.24 24.44 -3.99
C MET A 289 9.95 23.87 -4.55
N ALA A 290 9.89 23.73 -5.88
CA ALA A 290 8.74 23.14 -6.55
C ALA A 290 8.53 21.69 -6.10
N GLY A 291 7.27 21.29 -5.93
CA GLY A 291 6.92 19.90 -5.67
C GLY A 291 7.03 19.07 -6.94
N ALA A 292 7.25 17.77 -6.75
CA ALA A 292 7.46 16.79 -7.81
C ALA A 292 6.27 15.85 -8.03
N GLY A 293 5.13 16.13 -7.39
CA GLY A 293 3.96 15.25 -7.43
C GLY A 293 4.29 13.83 -7.00
N ALA A 294 4.21 12.88 -7.94
CA ALA A 294 4.46 11.46 -7.68
C ALA A 294 5.93 11.02 -7.86
N TYR A 295 6.83 11.87 -8.37
CA TYR A 295 8.26 11.58 -8.56
C TYR A 295 9.07 11.65 -7.25
N THR A 296 8.69 10.81 -6.29
CA THR A 296 9.15 10.86 -4.89
C THR A 296 10.15 9.76 -4.52
N TYR A 297 10.54 8.91 -5.47
CA TYR A 297 11.45 7.78 -5.26
C TYR A 297 12.36 7.56 -6.46
N ASN A 298 13.40 6.75 -6.27
CA ASN A 298 14.27 6.29 -7.35
C ASN A 298 13.89 4.86 -7.74
N GLU A 299 13.79 4.61 -9.05
CA GLU A 299 13.75 3.26 -9.61
C GLU A 299 15.17 2.96 -10.14
N PRO A 300 15.90 1.99 -9.56
CA PRO A 300 17.26 1.69 -9.97
C PRO A 300 17.32 1.21 -11.43
N GLY A 301 18.44 1.48 -12.08
CA GLY A 301 18.70 1.00 -13.44
C GLY A 301 19.04 -0.48 -13.49
N ARG A 302 19.57 -0.90 -14.64
CA ARG A 302 20.02 -2.28 -14.86
C ARG A 302 21.02 -2.72 -13.80
N THR A 303 20.73 -3.84 -13.14
CA THR A 303 21.56 -4.37 -12.05
C THR A 303 21.85 -5.84 -12.29
N TRP A 304 23.13 -6.20 -12.37
CA TRP A 304 23.57 -7.58 -12.45
C TRP A 304 23.77 -8.15 -11.06
N TYR A 305 23.40 -9.41 -10.86
CA TYR A 305 23.61 -10.10 -9.60
C TYR A 305 24.10 -11.53 -9.82
N MET A 306 24.74 -12.07 -8.79
CA MET A 306 25.18 -13.45 -8.71
C MET A 306 24.98 -13.96 -7.28
N SER A 307 24.54 -15.21 -7.13
CA SER A 307 24.43 -15.91 -5.86
C SER A 307 25.15 -17.26 -5.95
N ILE A 308 25.80 -17.64 -4.85
CA ILE A 308 26.40 -18.96 -4.66
C ILE A 308 25.79 -19.52 -3.38
N ASN A 309 25.05 -20.61 -3.52
CA ASN A 309 24.40 -21.28 -2.40
C ASN A 309 25.09 -22.63 -2.18
N THR A 310 25.58 -22.84 -0.96
CA THR A 310 26.18 -24.12 -0.55
C THR A 310 25.34 -24.73 0.56
N HIS A 311 25.05 -26.03 0.45
CA HIS A 311 24.26 -26.78 1.42
C HIS A 311 24.76 -28.22 1.50
N PHE A 312 24.56 -28.88 2.64
CA PHE A 312 25.05 -30.23 2.92
C PHE A 312 23.93 -31.18 3.36
#